data_AF-A0A7V2RLC0-F1
#
_entry.id   AF-A0A7V2RLC0-F1
#
_cell.length_a   1.000
_cell.length_b   1.000
_cell.length_c   1.000
_cell.angle_alpha   90.00
_cell.angle_beta   90.00
_cell.angle_gamma   90.00
#
_symmetry.space_group_name_H-M   'P 1'
#
loop_
_entity.id
_entity.type
_entity.pdbx_description
1 polymer ?
#
loop_
_entity_poly.entity_id
_entity_poly.type
_entity_poly.pdbx_seq_one_letter_code
_entity_poly.pdbx_strand_id
1 'polypeptide(L)'
;MKTNIHIFAFLLFCKISAAQTLESGDVFSKISTTISNLPAAGGNQYLPPSANERADWTAVLTDLFAGNYSGADTKAALLGYDLVQFSDIPTGETYYILEKTAAGTNYWGTYILNPNACRSELVLMAPHPKKDFNTGKEAIYCFQELDARFFMLAGTNRCNSSSFSSCSGTTTVCTGSSEAYRVSDPAHVTDAIWQATTEYVHDNVAGTYFVQLHGFTKQSTDPYVIMSNGTRQTPVPDKLAVLKSELETIDPVLTFKVAHLDLGWNRLIGFTNTNGRYINSSANACSTNAVNTDGRFLHLEQEKTRLRNDITGWNKMGAALGETFNSNACPSLALLPVELVSFAAAIVDRRVRLNWETSSEVDHAFFAVEKSTDGFRFFEIGTVAAVAGNQFGGSYEYWDEPSAGQVYYRLRQVALDGSFEYSKTISLDFQTPLATAIIYFKNKQLAVVLAGEDRGQVFIFDHLGQVLAKSKIGPGQNLVDVPPLLPGIYFYKINFRSGRSQSGKLWKG
;
A
#
# COMPACT_ATOMS: atom_id res chain seq x y z
N MET A 1 30.10 -11.28 -28.38
CA MET A 1 29.61 -9.96 -28.81
C MET A 1 28.10 -9.92 -28.65
N LYS A 2 27.62 -9.24 -27.60
CA LYS A 2 26.33 -8.54 -27.53
C LYS A 2 26.34 -7.81 -26.18
N THR A 3 26.65 -6.53 -26.28
CA THR A 3 26.82 -5.58 -25.17
C THR A 3 25.42 -5.20 -24.68
N ASN A 4 25.10 -5.48 -23.43
CA ASN A 4 23.90 -4.96 -22.79
C ASN A 4 24.19 -3.52 -22.35
N ILE A 5 23.50 -2.57 -22.99
CA ILE A 5 23.50 -1.16 -22.59
C ILE A 5 22.50 -1.03 -21.45
N HIS A 6 23.01 -0.90 -20.22
CA HIS A 6 22.23 -0.40 -19.10
C HIS A 6 22.13 1.12 -19.22
N ILE A 7 20.94 1.63 -19.49
CA ILE A 7 20.63 3.06 -19.39
C ILE A 7 20.56 3.39 -17.90
N PHE A 8 21.69 3.86 -17.35
CA PHE A 8 21.70 4.59 -16.09
C PHE A 8 21.18 5.99 -16.39
N ALA A 9 19.99 6.33 -15.88
CA ALA A 9 19.55 7.71 -15.78
C ALA A 9 20.45 8.42 -14.76
N PHE A 10 21.46 9.13 -15.27
CA PHE A 10 22.27 10.05 -14.47
C PHE A 10 21.39 11.26 -14.13
N LEU A 11 20.91 11.34 -12.89
CA LEU A 11 20.43 12.59 -12.31
C LEU A 11 21.63 13.53 -12.17
N LEU A 12 21.77 14.44 -13.12
CA LEU A 12 22.81 15.46 -13.13
C LEU A 12 22.43 16.54 -12.10
N PHE A 13 23.00 16.46 -10.89
CA PHE A 13 22.89 17.53 -9.92
C PHE A 13 23.80 18.70 -10.32
N CYS A 14 23.22 19.71 -10.95
CA CYS A 14 23.87 20.99 -11.17
C CYS A 14 23.17 22.04 -10.28
N LYS A 15 23.63 22.21 -9.03
CA LYS A 15 23.22 23.38 -8.22
C LYS A 15 23.94 24.62 -8.78
N ILE A 16 23.34 25.23 -9.80
CA ILE A 16 23.65 26.61 -10.24
C ILE A 16 22.42 27.48 -9.96
N SER A 17 22.00 27.54 -8.70
CA SER A 17 21.32 28.69 -8.06
C SER A 17 20.92 28.32 -6.63
N ALA A 18 20.81 29.31 -5.74
CA ALA A 18 20.21 29.22 -4.42
C ALA A 18 18.66 29.05 -4.49
N ALA A 19 18.21 28.10 -5.31
CA ALA A 19 16.80 27.76 -5.45
C ALA A 19 16.51 26.48 -4.68
N GLN A 20 15.36 26.47 -4.01
CA GLN A 20 14.86 25.33 -3.27
C GLN A 20 14.79 24.09 -4.16
N THR A 21 15.17 22.93 -3.60
CA THR A 21 15.06 21.66 -4.32
C THR A 21 13.59 21.32 -4.55
N LEU A 22 13.22 21.01 -5.79
CA LEU A 22 11.88 20.59 -6.17
C LEU A 22 11.88 19.10 -6.51
N GLU A 23 11.00 18.34 -5.88
CA GLU A 23 10.81 16.91 -6.13
C GLU A 23 9.33 16.56 -6.26
N SER A 24 9.02 15.43 -6.88
CA SER A 24 7.66 14.90 -6.98
C SER A 24 7.67 13.37 -6.91
N GLY A 25 6.66 12.77 -6.32
CA GLY A 25 6.54 11.32 -6.21
C GLY A 25 5.51 10.90 -5.19
N ASP A 26 5.64 9.69 -4.66
CA ASP A 26 4.90 9.23 -3.48
C ASP A 26 5.76 9.44 -2.22
N VAL A 27 5.27 10.26 -1.27
CA VAL A 27 5.97 10.58 -0.03
C VAL A 27 6.20 9.32 0.81
N PHE A 28 5.24 8.37 0.83
CA PHE A 28 5.37 7.13 1.57
C PHE A 28 6.55 6.31 1.04
N SER A 29 6.68 6.21 -0.29
CA SER A 29 7.81 5.55 -0.96
C SER A 29 9.15 6.24 -0.71
N LYS A 30 9.20 7.59 -0.76
CA LYS A 30 10.42 8.37 -0.45
C LYS A 30 10.88 8.10 0.98
N ILE A 31 9.99 8.25 1.96
CA ILE A 31 10.32 8.08 3.37
C ILE A 31 10.61 6.62 3.71
N SER A 32 9.93 5.66 3.08
CA SER A 32 10.26 4.22 3.21
C SER A 32 11.68 3.90 2.74
N THR A 33 12.12 4.52 1.63
CA THR A 33 13.51 4.43 1.17
C THR A 33 14.46 5.08 2.18
N THR A 34 14.14 6.25 2.72
CA THR A 34 14.92 6.92 3.77
C THR A 34 15.11 6.01 4.99
N ILE A 35 14.03 5.42 5.52
CA ILE A 35 14.06 4.47 6.65
C ILE A 35 15.00 3.28 6.36
N SER A 36 14.93 2.76 5.13
CA SER A 36 15.75 1.62 4.70
C SER A 36 17.24 1.95 4.70
N ASN A 37 17.59 3.21 4.42
CA ASN A 37 18.96 3.72 4.37
C ASN A 37 19.47 4.29 5.70
N LEU A 38 18.63 4.40 6.74
CA LEU A 38 19.07 4.90 8.04
C LEU A 38 20.19 4.01 8.63
N PRO A 39 21.18 4.61 9.30
CA PRO A 39 22.22 3.87 10.00
C PRO A 39 21.68 2.82 10.99
N ALA A 40 22.35 1.67 11.02
CA ALA A 40 22.03 0.57 11.92
C ALA A 40 22.61 0.79 13.33
N ALA A 41 22.29 -0.12 14.26
CA ALA A 41 22.87 -0.13 15.59
C ALA A 41 24.40 -0.35 15.53
N GLY A 42 25.14 0.23 16.48
CA GLY A 42 26.58 -0.01 16.64
C GLY A 42 27.51 0.70 15.65
N GLY A 43 26.99 1.46 14.67
CA GLY A 43 27.81 2.23 13.72
C GLY A 43 28.55 3.41 14.36
N ASN A 44 28.09 3.88 15.52
CA ASN A 44 28.56 5.07 16.23
C ASN A 44 28.60 6.33 15.34
N GLN A 45 27.61 6.49 14.46
CA GLN A 45 27.58 7.57 13.47
C GLN A 45 26.74 8.78 13.92
N TYR A 46 25.98 8.65 15.01
CA TYR A 46 25.18 9.76 15.51
C TYR A 46 26.04 10.71 16.35
N LEU A 47 26.07 11.97 15.94
CA LEU A 47 26.68 13.07 16.68
C LEU A 47 25.57 14.03 17.13
N PRO A 48 25.42 14.31 18.44
CA PRO A 48 24.44 15.28 18.91
C PRO A 48 24.80 16.69 18.41
N PRO A 49 23.81 17.54 18.10
CA PRO A 49 24.05 18.92 17.72
C PRO A 49 24.63 19.73 18.89
N SER A 50 25.44 20.73 18.57
CA SER A 50 25.84 21.78 19.50
C SER A 50 24.65 22.68 19.90
N ALA A 51 24.84 23.50 20.94
CA ALA A 51 23.82 24.47 21.34
C ALA A 51 23.51 25.50 20.24
N ASN A 52 24.54 25.92 19.48
CA ASN A 52 24.36 26.84 18.36
C ASN A 52 23.57 26.20 17.22
N GLU A 53 23.91 24.96 16.84
CA GLU A 53 23.16 24.24 15.80
C GLU A 53 21.68 24.02 16.20
N ARG A 54 21.38 23.79 17.49
CA ARG A 54 19.99 23.76 17.97
C ARG A 54 19.30 25.11 17.85
N ALA A 55 19.98 26.21 18.17
CA ALA A 55 19.41 27.55 18.03
C ALA A 55 19.18 27.92 16.56
N ASP A 56 20.13 27.59 15.68
CA ASP A 56 20.01 27.77 14.24
C ASP A 56 18.87 26.92 13.67
N TRP A 57 18.70 25.69 14.16
CA TRP A 57 17.56 24.84 13.79
C TRP A 57 16.22 25.46 14.19
N THR A 58 16.11 26.05 15.39
CA THR A 58 14.91 26.80 15.80
C THR A 58 14.62 27.97 14.84
N ALA A 59 15.66 28.63 14.31
CA ALA A 59 15.50 29.66 13.30
C ALA A 59 15.04 29.10 11.93
N VAL A 60 15.44 27.87 11.56
CA VAL A 60 14.89 27.15 10.40
C VAL A 60 13.40 26.92 10.59
N LEU A 61 12.99 26.38 11.75
CA LEU A 61 11.57 26.10 12.03
C LEU A 61 10.73 27.38 12.06
N THR A 62 11.30 28.48 12.56
CA THR A 62 10.65 29.81 12.55
C THR A 62 10.27 30.23 11.14
N ASP A 63 11.22 30.16 10.20
CA ASP A 63 10.95 30.49 8.80
C ASP A 63 9.98 29.48 8.16
N LEU A 64 10.16 28.18 8.44
CA LEU A 64 9.37 27.09 7.87
C LEU A 64 7.87 27.23 8.21
N PHE A 65 7.55 27.43 9.49
CA PHE A 65 6.17 27.58 9.95
C PHE A 65 5.57 28.97 9.61
N ALA A 66 6.40 29.98 9.35
CA ALA A 66 5.98 31.28 8.82
C ALA A 66 5.74 31.29 7.30
N GLY A 67 5.98 30.18 6.59
CA GLY A 67 5.88 30.11 5.13
C GLY A 67 7.04 30.76 4.38
N ASN A 68 8.11 31.16 5.07
CA ASN A 68 9.34 31.68 4.48
C ASN A 68 10.28 30.55 4.06
N TYR A 69 9.85 29.74 3.08
CA TYR A 69 10.58 28.52 2.70
C TYR A 69 11.98 28.78 2.16
N SER A 70 12.20 29.87 1.42
CA SER A 70 13.54 30.24 0.93
C SER A 70 14.49 30.59 2.07
N GLY A 71 14.01 31.30 3.11
CA GLY A 71 14.79 31.58 4.30
C GLY A 71 15.09 30.33 5.12
N ALA A 72 14.10 29.45 5.27
CA ALA A 72 14.26 28.15 5.94
C ALA A 72 15.30 27.27 5.24
N ASP A 73 15.24 27.16 3.90
CA ASP A 73 16.21 26.40 3.10
C ASP A 73 17.64 26.95 3.25
N THR A 74 17.79 28.29 3.18
CA THR A 74 19.08 28.95 3.36
C THR A 74 19.70 28.64 4.72
N LYS A 75 18.89 28.67 5.79
CA LYS A 75 19.35 28.36 7.15
C LYS A 75 19.62 26.85 7.33
N ALA A 76 18.79 25.98 6.76
CA ALA A 76 18.95 24.53 6.83
C ALA A 76 20.24 24.07 6.14
N ALA A 77 20.61 24.71 5.03
CA ALA A 77 21.83 24.42 4.29
C ALA A 77 23.10 24.59 5.15
N LEU A 78 23.10 25.56 6.07
CA LEU A 78 24.22 25.78 7.02
C LEU A 78 24.38 24.63 8.01
N LEU A 79 23.32 23.85 8.22
CA LEU A 79 23.28 22.68 9.11
C LEU A 79 23.48 21.36 8.35
N GLY A 80 23.73 21.42 7.03
CA GLY A 80 23.85 20.25 6.17
C GLY A 80 22.50 19.57 5.86
N TYR A 81 21.41 20.33 5.90
CA TYR A 81 20.06 19.91 5.51
C TYR A 81 19.60 20.67 4.26
N ASP A 82 18.80 20.01 3.42
CA ASP A 82 18.04 20.64 2.34
C ASP A 82 16.58 20.78 2.79
N LEU A 83 15.89 21.85 2.37
CA LEU A 83 14.44 21.93 2.44
C LEU A 83 13.84 21.63 1.06
N VAL A 84 13.33 20.43 0.87
CA VAL A 84 12.74 20.00 -0.40
C VAL A 84 11.26 20.40 -0.44
N GLN A 85 10.84 21.13 -1.49
CA GLN A 85 9.43 21.24 -1.83
C GLN A 85 9.03 20.01 -2.64
N PHE A 86 8.20 19.17 -2.06
CA PHE A 86 7.82 17.87 -2.58
C PHE A 86 6.35 17.88 -3.02
N SER A 87 6.07 17.59 -4.28
CA SER A 87 4.71 17.39 -4.80
C SER A 87 4.32 15.92 -4.67
N ASP A 88 3.42 15.61 -3.74
CA ASP A 88 2.92 14.26 -3.53
C ASP A 88 1.89 13.90 -4.60
N ILE A 89 2.21 12.93 -5.45
CA ILE A 89 1.37 12.51 -6.57
C ILE A 89 0.08 11.82 -6.09
N PRO A 90 0.11 10.91 -5.08
CA PRO A 90 -1.10 10.25 -4.61
C PRO A 90 -2.15 11.21 -4.03
N THR A 91 -1.75 12.15 -3.18
CA THR A 91 -2.68 13.07 -2.50
C THR A 91 -2.91 14.37 -3.26
N GLY A 92 -1.98 14.76 -4.14
CA GLY A 92 -1.96 16.09 -4.77
C GLY A 92 -1.41 17.19 -3.85
N GLU A 93 -1.02 16.86 -2.62
CA GLU A 93 -0.52 17.83 -1.65
C GLU A 93 0.92 18.28 -1.95
N THR A 94 1.28 19.45 -1.42
CA THR A 94 2.66 19.94 -1.42
C THR A 94 3.22 19.89 -0.01
N TYR A 95 4.30 19.14 0.16
CA TYR A 95 5.01 19.02 1.43
C TYR A 95 6.36 19.74 1.40
N TYR A 96 6.80 20.17 2.57
CA TYR A 96 8.13 20.74 2.78
C TYR A 96 8.94 19.81 3.67
N ILE A 97 9.92 19.12 3.07
CA ILE A 97 10.70 18.05 3.70
C ILE A 97 12.08 18.60 4.07
N LEU A 98 12.35 18.74 5.36
CA LEU A 98 13.70 18.94 5.88
C LEU A 98 14.40 17.57 5.94
N GLU A 99 15.40 17.40 5.09
CA GLU A 99 16.19 16.18 5.03
C GLU A 99 17.68 16.45 4.92
N LYS A 100 18.47 15.52 5.42
CA LYS A 100 19.93 15.61 5.41
C LYS A 100 20.45 15.60 3.97
N THR A 101 21.32 16.55 3.65
CA THR A 101 22.06 16.59 2.36
C THR A 101 22.88 15.30 2.17
N ALA A 102 23.16 14.92 0.92
CA ALA A 102 24.00 13.75 0.63
C ALA A 102 25.38 13.81 1.31
N ALA A 103 25.98 15.01 1.37
CA ALA A 103 27.28 15.25 1.98
C ALA A 103 27.25 15.41 3.52
N GLY A 104 26.08 15.64 4.12
CA GLY A 104 25.96 15.78 5.56
C GLY A 104 26.44 14.52 6.29
N THR A 105 26.88 14.67 7.54
CA THR A 105 27.24 13.54 8.42
C THR A 105 26.26 13.35 9.57
N ASN A 106 25.31 14.27 9.72
CA ASN A 106 24.48 14.41 10.91
C ASN A 106 23.10 13.76 10.72
N TYR A 107 22.87 12.65 11.42
CA TYR A 107 21.67 11.82 11.35
C TYR A 107 20.57 12.28 12.33
N TRP A 108 20.23 13.58 12.31
CA TRP A 108 19.32 14.19 13.28
C TRP A 108 17.83 13.98 12.99
N GLY A 109 17.45 13.58 11.78
CA GLY A 109 16.07 13.21 11.46
C GLY A 109 15.62 13.63 10.06
N THR A 110 14.35 13.35 9.79
CA THR A 110 13.61 13.89 8.65
C THR A 110 12.32 14.48 9.19
N TYR A 111 11.99 15.69 8.75
CA TYR A 111 10.84 16.44 9.24
C TYR A 111 10.02 16.93 8.06
N ILE A 112 8.70 16.77 8.11
CA ILE A 112 7.81 17.12 7.00
C ILE A 112 6.74 18.07 7.51
N LEU A 113 6.64 19.24 6.89
CA LEU A 113 5.53 20.17 7.07
C LEU A 113 4.54 20.02 5.91
N ASN A 114 3.27 19.85 6.27
CA ASN A 114 2.14 20.06 5.37
C ASN A 114 1.49 21.42 5.69
N PRO A 115 1.65 22.44 4.83
CA PRO A 115 1.10 23.77 5.09
C PRO A 115 -0.42 23.83 4.99
N ASN A 116 -1.05 22.90 4.27
CA ASN A 116 -2.48 22.89 3.96
C ASN A 116 -3.28 21.83 4.72
N ALA A 117 -2.64 21.10 5.63
CA ALA A 117 -3.23 20.03 6.44
C ALA A 117 -4.62 20.36 6.99
N CYS A 118 -5.61 19.51 6.67
CA CYS A 118 -6.95 19.55 7.24
C CYS A 118 -6.93 19.27 8.77
N ARG A 119 -6.00 18.43 9.23
CA ARG A 119 -5.73 18.14 10.65
C ARG A 119 -4.51 18.93 11.11
N SER A 120 -4.71 20.25 11.14
CA SER A 120 -3.67 21.25 11.41
C SER A 120 -3.01 21.14 12.80
N GLU A 121 -3.65 20.45 13.74
CA GLU A 121 -3.17 20.20 15.09
C GLU A 121 -2.34 18.92 15.23
N LEU A 122 -2.30 18.04 14.22
CA LEU A 122 -1.79 16.69 14.40
C LEU A 122 -0.31 16.55 14.00
N VAL A 123 0.50 15.99 14.92
CA VAL A 123 1.91 15.67 14.72
C VAL A 123 2.14 14.17 14.88
N LEU A 124 2.69 13.51 13.85
CA LEU A 124 3.04 12.08 13.87
C LEU A 124 4.53 11.91 14.08
N MET A 125 4.92 11.09 15.06
CA MET A 125 6.31 10.91 15.46
C MET A 125 6.72 9.44 15.47
N ALA A 126 7.84 9.11 14.83
CA ALA A 126 8.49 7.82 14.90
C ALA A 126 9.94 7.97 15.41
N PRO A 127 10.18 7.82 16.74
CA PRO A 127 11.49 8.03 17.34
C PRO A 127 12.47 6.86 17.10
N HIS A 128 11.97 5.67 16.74
CA HIS A 128 12.78 4.46 16.61
C HIS A 128 12.56 3.69 15.29
N PRO A 129 12.53 4.34 14.11
CA PRO A 129 12.03 3.73 12.88
C PRO A 129 12.86 2.53 12.39
N LYS A 130 14.13 2.44 12.79
CA LYS A 130 15.02 1.30 12.47
C LYS A 130 14.96 0.17 13.49
N LYS A 131 14.52 0.45 14.72
CA LYS A 131 14.51 -0.52 15.83
C LYS A 131 13.11 -1.08 16.08
N ASP A 132 12.12 -0.23 16.06
CA ASP A 132 10.73 -0.58 16.30
C ASP A 132 10.11 -0.90 14.94
N PHE A 133 10.06 -2.20 14.62
CA PHE A 133 9.69 -2.70 13.29
C PHE A 133 8.43 -2.02 12.75
N ASN A 134 8.58 -1.40 11.57
CA ASN A 134 7.56 -0.69 10.78
C ASN A 134 6.90 0.54 11.41
N THR A 135 7.22 0.94 12.64
CA THR A 135 6.64 2.16 13.25
C THR A 135 6.90 3.43 12.44
N GLY A 136 8.08 3.55 11.82
CA GLY A 136 8.39 4.67 10.92
C GLY A 136 7.52 4.69 9.66
N LYS A 137 7.19 3.51 9.11
CA LYS A 137 6.34 3.37 7.93
C LYS A 137 4.87 3.61 8.28
N GLU A 138 4.42 3.06 9.39
CA GLU A 138 3.09 3.33 9.96
C GLU A 138 2.87 4.82 10.23
N ALA A 139 3.86 5.51 10.80
CA ALA A 139 3.75 6.93 11.09
C ALA A 139 3.66 7.81 9.84
N ILE A 140 4.45 7.55 8.79
CA ILE A 140 4.33 8.30 7.53
C ILE A 140 3.04 7.95 6.79
N TYR A 141 2.62 6.69 6.86
CA TYR A 141 1.32 6.26 6.34
C TYR A 141 0.18 7.05 7.00
N CYS A 142 0.12 7.05 8.33
CA CYS A 142 -0.89 7.80 9.07
C CYS A 142 -0.79 9.31 8.80
N PHE A 143 0.42 9.89 8.66
CA PHE A 143 0.59 11.30 8.32
C PHE A 143 -0.10 11.66 6.99
N GLN A 144 0.09 10.84 5.96
CA GLN A 144 -0.49 11.04 4.64
C GLN A 144 -2.01 10.85 4.65
N GLU A 145 -2.49 9.73 5.20
CA GLU A 145 -3.94 9.42 5.29
C GLU A 145 -4.72 10.44 6.11
N LEU A 146 -4.12 10.93 7.20
CA LEU A 146 -4.76 11.89 8.09
C LEU A 146 -4.66 13.32 7.58
N ASP A 147 -3.92 13.57 6.51
CA ASP A 147 -3.57 14.90 6.03
C ASP A 147 -3.12 15.79 7.21
N ALA A 148 -2.13 15.25 7.95
CA ALA A 148 -1.65 15.80 9.21
C ALA A 148 -0.66 16.95 9.00
N ARG A 149 -0.56 17.85 9.98
CA ARG A 149 0.28 19.06 9.89
C ARG A 149 1.77 18.77 9.80
N PHE A 150 2.26 17.87 10.64
CA PHE A 150 3.70 17.70 10.82
C PHE A 150 4.07 16.24 11.07
N PHE A 151 5.22 15.83 10.52
CA PHE A 151 5.77 14.50 10.72
C PHE A 151 7.24 14.56 11.14
N MET A 152 7.62 13.70 12.07
CA MET A 152 8.95 13.62 12.65
C MET A 152 9.47 12.18 12.61
N LEU A 153 10.59 11.96 11.92
CA LEU A 153 11.27 10.68 11.83
C LEU A 153 12.68 10.78 12.39
N ALA A 154 13.04 9.92 13.33
CA ALA A 154 14.42 9.87 13.82
C ALA A 154 15.41 9.43 12.74
N GLY A 155 16.57 10.07 12.70
CA GLY A 155 17.54 9.90 11.60
C GLY A 155 18.44 8.67 11.72
N THR A 156 18.26 7.84 12.74
CA THR A 156 19.15 6.72 13.03
C THR A 156 18.50 5.66 13.90
N ASN A 157 19.15 4.50 14.04
CA ASN A 157 18.84 3.56 15.10
C ASN A 157 19.18 4.15 16.48
N ARG A 158 18.30 3.95 17.47
CA ARG A 158 18.48 4.42 18.86
C ARG A 158 19.75 3.92 19.57
N CYS A 159 20.39 2.88 19.04
CA CYS A 159 21.65 2.32 19.54
C CYS A 159 22.86 2.66 18.65
N ASN A 160 22.78 3.71 17.83
CA ASN A 160 23.86 4.13 16.93
C ASN A 160 24.80 5.19 17.56
N SER A 161 25.07 5.04 18.85
CA SER A 161 26.13 5.77 19.54
C SER A 161 26.60 4.96 20.74
N SER A 162 27.91 5.00 21.01
CA SER A 162 28.48 4.48 22.26
C SER A 162 28.36 5.47 23.42
N SER A 163 28.09 6.75 23.14
CA SER A 163 27.91 7.78 24.16
C SER A 163 26.54 7.67 24.84
N PHE A 164 26.52 7.92 26.14
CA PHE A 164 25.32 7.89 26.96
C PHE A 164 24.71 9.27 27.12
N SER A 165 23.37 9.32 27.13
CA SER A 165 22.58 10.46 27.56
C SER A 165 22.83 10.75 29.03
N SER A 166 22.83 12.03 29.40
CA SER A 166 22.83 12.46 30.80
C SER A 166 21.43 12.42 31.44
N CYS A 167 20.38 12.19 30.64
CA CYS A 167 19.00 12.16 31.09
C CYS A 167 18.67 10.89 31.88
N SER A 168 17.72 11.00 32.80
CA SER A 168 17.38 9.94 33.73
C SER A 168 16.67 8.77 33.05
N GLY A 169 16.97 7.57 33.53
CA GLY A 169 16.37 6.32 33.10
C GLY A 169 17.37 5.39 32.43
N THR A 170 16.93 4.17 32.17
CA THR A 170 17.78 3.11 31.63
C THR A 170 17.03 2.29 30.59
N THR A 171 17.81 1.57 29.78
CA THR A 171 17.33 0.66 28.76
C THR A 171 18.15 -0.63 28.79
N THR A 172 17.55 -1.73 28.37
CA THR A 172 18.25 -2.99 28.09
C THR A 172 18.38 -3.24 26.58
N VAL A 173 17.90 -2.32 25.76
CA VAL A 173 17.63 -2.56 24.33
C VAL A 173 18.90 -2.71 23.49
N CYS A 174 19.97 -2.01 23.84
CA CYS A 174 21.19 -1.98 23.01
C CYS A 174 22.18 -3.11 23.34
N THR A 175 22.25 -3.53 24.60
CA THR A 175 23.26 -4.52 25.07
C THR A 175 22.66 -5.73 25.79
N GLY A 176 21.35 -5.74 26.07
CA GLY A 176 20.68 -6.74 26.91
C GLY A 176 20.83 -6.50 28.42
N SER A 177 21.80 -5.67 28.82
CA SER A 177 22.02 -5.24 30.21
C SER A 177 21.45 -3.83 30.44
N SER A 178 21.03 -3.54 31.67
CA SER A 178 20.52 -2.20 32.01
C SER A 178 21.64 -1.16 31.93
N GLU A 179 21.48 -0.17 31.07
CA GLU A 179 22.41 0.94 30.85
C GLU A 179 21.64 2.25 30.65
N ALA A 180 22.33 3.40 30.76
CA ALA A 180 21.73 4.67 30.38
C ALA A 180 21.34 4.67 28.89
N TYR A 181 20.35 5.49 28.52
CA TYR A 181 20.00 5.66 27.12
C TYR A 181 21.19 6.21 26.32
N ARG A 182 21.25 5.91 25.02
CA ARG A 182 22.28 6.45 24.13
C ARG A 182 21.91 7.86 23.68
N VAL A 183 22.90 8.71 23.38
CA VAL A 183 22.63 10.05 22.82
C VAL A 183 21.87 10.01 21.49
N SER A 184 21.93 8.87 20.79
CA SER A 184 21.20 8.57 19.56
C SER A 184 19.74 8.15 19.77
N ASP A 185 19.27 8.08 21.01
CA ASP A 185 17.88 7.75 21.37
C ASP A 185 17.08 9.06 21.56
N PRO A 186 16.38 9.55 20.52
CA PRO A 186 15.84 10.91 20.52
C PRO A 186 14.70 11.12 21.52
N ALA A 187 14.03 10.06 21.96
CA ALA A 187 12.95 10.12 22.95
C ALA A 187 13.48 10.26 24.39
N HIS A 188 14.79 10.15 24.62
CA HIS A 188 15.41 10.07 25.95
C HIS A 188 16.61 11.02 26.11
N VAL A 189 16.65 12.09 25.32
CA VAL A 189 17.69 13.13 25.31
C VAL A 189 17.05 14.50 25.18
N THR A 190 17.71 15.54 25.71
CA THR A 190 17.26 16.93 25.56
C THR A 190 18.15 17.77 24.65
N ASP A 191 19.31 17.25 24.26
CA ASP A 191 20.30 17.95 23.45
C ASP A 191 20.26 17.55 21.96
N ALA A 192 19.15 16.96 21.49
CA ALA A 192 18.92 16.61 20.10
C ALA A 192 18.05 17.63 19.34
N ILE A 193 18.18 17.66 18.01
CA ILE A 193 17.27 18.40 17.12
C ILE A 193 15.82 17.92 17.30
N TRP A 194 15.62 16.64 17.58
CA TRP A 194 14.31 16.06 17.88
C TRP A 194 13.61 16.73 19.06
N GLN A 195 14.36 16.95 20.17
CA GLN A 195 13.84 17.69 21.33
C GLN A 195 13.57 19.14 20.94
N ALA A 196 14.56 19.85 20.36
CA ALA A 196 14.40 21.25 19.98
C ALA A 196 13.19 21.49 19.05
N THR A 197 12.94 20.56 18.13
CA THR A 197 11.77 20.59 17.23
C THR A 197 10.47 20.39 18.00
N THR A 198 10.43 19.43 18.94
CA THR A 198 9.26 19.22 19.80
C THR A 198 8.93 20.47 20.59
N GLU A 199 9.94 21.07 21.24
CA GLU A 199 9.78 22.30 22.04
C GLU A 199 9.27 23.46 21.18
N TYR A 200 9.88 23.68 20.01
CA TYR A 200 9.44 24.73 19.10
C TYR A 200 7.98 24.54 18.67
N VAL A 201 7.60 23.35 18.20
CA VAL A 201 6.24 23.07 17.73
C VAL A 201 5.23 23.20 18.87
N HIS A 202 5.56 22.69 20.05
CA HIS A 202 4.71 22.77 21.24
C HIS A 202 4.42 24.22 21.64
N ASP A 203 5.45 25.07 21.65
CA ASP A 203 5.38 26.45 22.13
C ASP A 203 4.81 27.43 21.10
N ASN A 204 5.03 27.17 19.80
CA ASN A 204 4.73 28.13 18.73
C ASN A 204 3.57 27.69 17.82
N VAL A 205 3.16 26.42 17.86
CA VAL A 205 2.05 25.91 17.06
C VAL A 205 0.94 25.47 18.02
N ALA A 206 -0.03 26.36 18.19
CA ALA A 206 -1.09 26.21 19.17
C ALA A 206 -1.92 24.94 18.97
N GLY A 207 -2.28 24.29 20.07
CA GLY A 207 -3.22 23.16 20.07
C GLY A 207 -2.66 21.84 19.53
N THR A 208 -1.35 21.74 19.28
CA THR A 208 -0.74 20.56 18.64
C THR A 208 -0.75 19.30 19.51
N TYR A 209 -1.25 18.19 18.96
CA TYR A 209 -1.17 16.86 19.57
C TYR A 209 -0.01 16.06 18.98
N PHE A 210 0.78 15.46 19.84
CA PHE A 210 1.99 14.69 19.51
C PHE A 210 1.71 13.20 19.68
N VAL A 211 1.45 12.51 18.58
CA VAL A 211 1.26 11.06 18.55
C VAL A 211 2.59 10.39 18.25
N GLN A 212 3.15 9.73 19.26
CA GLN A 212 4.45 9.09 19.18
C GLN A 212 4.30 7.56 19.16
N LEU A 213 4.56 6.98 17.99
CA LEU A 213 4.40 5.54 17.72
C LEU A 213 5.70 4.80 18.06
N HIS A 214 5.59 3.86 19.00
CA HIS A 214 6.63 2.92 19.41
C HIS A 214 6.16 1.48 19.18
N GLY A 215 7.12 0.57 19.20
CA GLY A 215 6.85 -0.86 19.03
C GLY A 215 7.61 -1.69 20.04
N PHE A 216 6.94 -2.68 20.63
CA PHE A 216 7.55 -3.58 21.60
C PHE A 216 7.38 -5.05 21.23
N THR A 217 8.26 -5.89 21.82
CA THR A 217 8.08 -7.34 21.84
C THR A 217 7.24 -7.70 23.06
N LYS A 218 6.07 -8.30 22.80
CA LYS A 218 5.07 -8.61 23.82
C LYS A 218 5.56 -9.69 24.81
N GLN A 219 5.36 -9.45 26.10
CA GLN A 219 5.45 -10.46 27.16
C GLN A 219 4.08 -11.12 27.43
N SER A 220 4.06 -12.25 28.15
CA SER A 220 2.80 -12.99 28.41
C SER A 220 1.72 -12.13 29.06
N THR A 221 2.10 -11.23 29.96
CA THR A 221 1.19 -10.32 30.69
C THR A 221 0.90 -9.00 29.96
N ASP A 222 1.61 -8.71 28.87
CA ASP A 222 1.42 -7.45 28.15
C ASP A 222 0.08 -7.45 27.38
N PRO A 223 -0.56 -6.29 27.19
CA PRO A 223 -1.66 -6.12 26.25
C PRO A 223 -1.15 -6.10 24.79
N TYR A 224 -2.02 -5.87 23.81
CA TYR A 224 -1.61 -5.54 22.44
C TYR A 224 -1.14 -4.08 22.31
N VAL A 225 -1.72 -3.18 23.10
CA VAL A 225 -1.40 -1.74 23.06
C VAL A 225 -1.20 -1.23 24.48
N ILE A 226 -0.07 -0.56 24.73
CA ILE A 226 0.18 0.20 25.95
C ILE A 226 0.16 1.68 25.57
N MET A 227 -0.61 2.47 26.29
CA MET A 227 -0.88 3.87 26.01
C MET A 227 -0.54 4.72 27.22
N SER A 228 0.01 5.91 27.01
CA SER A 228 0.32 6.83 28.09
C SER A 228 0.39 8.26 27.59
N ASN A 229 0.02 9.21 28.45
CA ASN A 229 0.31 10.62 28.24
C ASN A 229 1.63 11.06 28.91
N GLY A 230 2.45 10.11 29.39
CA GLY A 230 3.69 10.39 30.12
C GLY A 230 3.48 10.69 31.60
N THR A 231 2.25 10.57 32.12
CA THR A 231 1.88 10.93 33.51
C THR A 231 0.84 9.95 34.08
N ARG A 232 0.42 10.15 35.35
CA ARG A 232 -0.75 9.48 35.94
C ARG A 232 -2.01 10.35 35.95
N GLN A 233 -1.95 11.56 35.42
CA GLN A 233 -3.08 12.48 35.42
C GLN A 233 -3.98 12.21 34.21
N THR A 234 -5.29 12.23 34.42
CA THR A 234 -6.26 12.15 33.31
C THR A 234 -6.42 13.55 32.69
N PRO A 235 -6.12 13.73 31.39
CA PRO A 235 -6.26 15.02 30.74
C PRO A 235 -7.72 15.32 30.39
N VAL A 236 -8.04 16.59 30.13
CA VAL A 236 -9.35 17.01 29.61
C VAL A 236 -9.14 17.89 28.37
N PRO A 237 -9.56 17.45 27.16
CA PRO A 237 -10.15 16.14 26.85
C PRO A 237 -9.12 14.99 26.87
N ASP A 238 -9.58 13.76 27.11
CA ASP A 238 -8.74 12.57 27.08
C ASP A 238 -8.71 11.91 25.70
N LYS A 239 -7.84 12.40 24.82
CA LYS A 239 -7.67 11.87 23.47
C LYS A 239 -7.15 10.42 23.44
N LEU A 240 -6.42 9.97 24.46
CA LEU A 240 -5.97 8.57 24.54
C LEU A 240 -7.13 7.62 24.83
N ALA A 241 -8.06 8.02 25.71
CA ALA A 241 -9.25 7.22 25.97
C ALA A 241 -10.17 7.12 24.74
N VAL A 242 -10.29 8.21 23.96
CA VAL A 242 -10.99 8.18 22.67
C VAL A 242 -10.30 7.22 21.70
N LEU A 243 -9.00 7.40 21.46
CA LEU A 243 -8.23 6.54 20.54
C LEU A 243 -8.30 5.05 20.92
N LYS A 244 -8.22 4.74 22.21
CA LYS A 244 -8.43 3.37 22.72
C LYS A 244 -9.78 2.81 22.26
N SER A 245 -10.85 3.59 22.44
CA SER A 245 -12.22 3.17 22.15
C SER A 245 -12.44 2.97 20.65
N GLU A 246 -11.85 3.83 19.81
CA GLU A 246 -11.89 3.68 18.36
C GLU A 246 -11.13 2.44 17.89
N LEU A 247 -9.91 2.21 18.42
CA LEU A 247 -9.14 1.00 18.11
C LEU A 247 -9.86 -0.28 18.55
N GLU A 248 -10.49 -0.27 19.73
CA GLU A 248 -11.28 -1.40 20.23
C GLU A 248 -12.52 -1.67 19.37
N THR A 249 -13.13 -0.62 18.83
CA THR A 249 -14.25 -0.74 17.89
C THR A 249 -13.80 -1.35 16.56
N ILE A 250 -12.64 -0.94 16.04
CA ILE A 250 -12.08 -1.42 14.77
C ILE A 250 -11.53 -2.85 14.88
N ASP A 251 -10.82 -3.19 15.96
CA ASP A 251 -10.32 -4.54 16.22
C ASP A 251 -10.60 -4.95 17.68
N PRO A 252 -11.77 -5.59 17.93
CA PRO A 252 -12.18 -6.01 19.28
C PRO A 252 -11.27 -7.05 19.94
N VAL A 253 -10.27 -7.59 19.24
CA VAL A 253 -9.26 -8.50 19.81
C VAL A 253 -8.16 -7.73 20.53
N LEU A 254 -7.98 -6.44 20.23
CA LEU A 254 -6.98 -5.61 20.90
C LEU A 254 -7.29 -5.53 22.41
N THR A 255 -6.24 -5.71 23.20
CA THR A 255 -6.25 -5.47 24.64
C THR A 255 -5.38 -4.26 24.93
N PHE A 256 -5.69 -3.54 26.01
CA PHE A 256 -5.11 -2.24 26.28
C PHE A 256 -4.63 -2.10 27.72
N LYS A 257 -3.57 -1.31 27.92
CA LYS A 257 -3.20 -0.70 29.20
C LYS A 257 -3.00 0.79 28.99
N VAL A 258 -3.77 1.61 29.70
CA VAL A 258 -3.67 3.07 29.63
C VAL A 258 -3.14 3.57 30.96
N ALA A 259 -1.95 4.17 30.99
CA ALA A 259 -1.19 4.41 32.22
C ALA A 259 -1.93 5.26 33.26
N HIS A 260 -2.67 6.30 32.85
CA HIS A 260 -3.42 7.14 33.79
C HIS A 260 -4.77 6.54 34.21
N LEU A 261 -5.25 5.48 33.54
CA LEU A 261 -6.48 4.77 33.91
C LEU A 261 -6.19 3.47 34.70
N ASP A 262 -5.05 2.82 34.44
CA ASP A 262 -4.54 1.66 35.17
C ASP A 262 -3.26 2.03 35.93
N LEU A 263 -3.44 2.53 37.15
CA LEU A 263 -2.34 3.02 38.00
C LEU A 263 -1.37 1.90 38.45
N GLY A 264 -1.77 0.63 38.33
CA GLY A 264 -0.91 -0.52 38.63
C GLY A 264 0.08 -0.84 37.50
N TRP A 265 -0.18 -0.38 36.28
CA TRP A 265 0.64 -0.67 35.11
C TRP A 265 1.86 0.27 35.01
N ASN A 266 3.08 -0.28 35.12
CA ASN A 266 4.33 0.52 35.15
C ASN A 266 5.28 0.27 33.98
N ARG A 267 4.91 -0.59 33.04
CA ARG A 267 5.76 -1.01 31.93
C ARG A 267 5.47 -0.18 30.68
N LEU A 268 6.51 0.39 30.07
CA LEU A 268 6.42 1.12 28.78
C LEU A 268 5.39 2.27 28.81
N ILE A 269 5.43 3.07 29.87
CA ILE A 269 4.46 4.16 30.11
C ILE A 269 5.00 5.54 29.72
N GLY A 270 6.13 5.64 29.02
CA GLY A 270 6.67 6.92 28.55
C GLY A 270 7.09 7.94 29.63
N PHE A 271 7.23 7.56 30.90
CA PHE A 271 7.58 8.52 31.98
C PHE A 271 9.00 9.07 31.87
N THR A 272 9.90 8.31 31.26
CA THR A 272 11.29 8.72 30.98
C THR A 272 11.44 9.46 29.66
N ASN A 273 10.34 9.64 28.91
CA ASN A 273 10.36 10.29 27.61
C ASN A 273 10.55 11.80 27.77
N THR A 274 11.62 12.36 27.19
CA THR A 274 11.96 13.78 27.34
C THR A 274 10.96 14.70 26.66
N ASN A 275 10.39 14.29 25.53
CA ASN A 275 9.32 15.04 24.85
C ASN A 275 8.06 15.09 25.71
N GLY A 276 7.62 13.93 26.21
CA GLY A 276 6.45 13.83 27.08
C GLY A 276 6.62 14.61 28.37
N ARG A 277 7.82 14.60 28.98
CA ARG A 277 8.11 15.42 30.15
C ARG A 277 8.05 16.91 29.84
N TYR A 278 8.59 17.36 28.71
CA TYR A 278 8.54 18.76 28.31
C TYR A 278 7.11 19.23 28.05
N ILE A 279 6.36 18.52 27.20
CA ILE A 279 4.97 18.84 26.84
C ILE A 279 4.09 18.93 28.09
N ASN A 280 4.31 18.04 29.06
CA ASN A 280 3.59 18.04 30.33
C ASN A 280 4.19 18.97 31.40
N SER A 281 5.00 19.95 31.01
CA SER A 281 5.56 20.99 31.89
C SER A 281 6.36 20.43 33.08
N SER A 282 7.17 19.38 32.86
CA SER A 282 8.13 18.92 33.87
C SER A 282 9.11 20.04 34.23
N ALA A 283 9.46 20.14 35.51
CA ALA A 283 10.48 21.07 36.00
C ALA A 283 11.86 20.85 35.35
N ASN A 284 12.13 19.63 34.88
CA ASN A 284 13.31 19.31 34.08
C ASN A 284 13.01 18.11 33.18
N ALA A 285 12.88 18.34 31.88
CA ALA A 285 12.58 17.29 30.91
C ALA A 285 13.63 16.15 30.87
N CYS A 286 14.88 16.45 31.20
CA CYS A 286 15.96 15.48 31.17
C CYS A 286 15.92 14.52 32.37
N SER A 287 15.54 14.98 33.57
CA SER A 287 15.71 14.18 34.79
C SER A 287 14.45 13.93 35.61
N THR A 288 13.40 14.75 35.45
CA THR A 288 12.23 14.76 36.33
C THR A 288 10.98 14.31 35.58
N ASN A 289 10.24 13.36 36.15
CA ASN A 289 8.94 12.95 35.59
C ASN A 289 7.93 14.11 35.74
N ALA A 290 7.09 14.31 34.73
CA ALA A 290 5.98 15.26 34.84
C ALA A 290 4.91 14.72 35.82
N VAL A 291 4.36 15.62 36.63
CA VAL A 291 3.28 15.31 37.60
C VAL A 291 1.93 15.86 37.18
N ASN A 292 1.93 16.83 36.26
CA ASN A 292 0.75 17.39 35.59
C ASN A 292 0.69 16.86 34.16
N THR A 293 -0.45 17.00 33.49
CA THR A 293 -0.56 16.72 32.06
C THR A 293 -1.13 17.91 31.31
N ASP A 294 -0.59 18.17 30.13
CA ASP A 294 -1.17 19.10 29.15
C ASP A 294 -2.23 18.38 28.28
N GLY A 295 -2.16 17.04 28.18
CA GLY A 295 -3.08 16.23 27.38
C GLY A 295 -2.73 16.15 25.89
N ARG A 296 -1.67 16.86 25.46
CA ARG A 296 -1.20 16.88 24.07
C ARG A 296 -0.17 15.81 23.71
N PHE A 297 0.39 15.07 24.66
CA PHE A 297 1.32 13.98 24.38
C PHE A 297 0.62 12.61 24.40
N LEU A 298 0.69 11.88 23.29
CA LEU A 298 0.13 10.55 23.12
C LEU A 298 1.26 9.56 22.81
N HIS A 299 1.67 8.78 23.79
CA HIS A 299 2.69 7.73 23.64
C HIS A 299 2.03 6.36 23.48
N LEU A 300 2.31 5.69 22.36
CA LEU A 300 1.70 4.42 21.99
C LEU A 300 2.78 3.37 21.77
N GLU A 301 2.71 2.30 22.54
CA GLU A 301 3.58 1.14 22.44
C GLU A 301 2.76 -0.01 21.89
N GLN A 302 3.12 -0.46 20.69
CA GLN A 302 2.30 -1.37 19.90
C GLN A 302 2.96 -2.73 19.73
N GLU A 303 2.18 -3.79 19.92
CA GLU A 303 2.58 -5.12 19.50
C GLU A 303 2.58 -5.21 17.96
N LYS A 304 3.43 -6.07 17.39
CA LYS A 304 3.65 -6.17 15.96
C LYS A 304 2.40 -6.64 15.19
N THR A 305 1.83 -7.77 15.56
CA THR A 305 0.97 -8.58 14.68
C THR A 305 -0.36 -7.95 14.28
N ARG A 306 -0.85 -6.94 15.02
CA ARG A 306 -2.20 -6.39 14.82
C ARG A 306 -2.25 -4.98 14.24
N LEU A 307 -1.24 -4.14 14.54
CA LEU A 307 -1.24 -2.72 14.17
C LEU A 307 -0.07 -2.36 13.27
N ARG A 308 1.16 -2.71 13.64
CA ARG A 308 2.34 -2.22 12.90
C ARG A 308 2.96 -3.21 11.90
N ASN A 309 2.43 -4.43 11.74
CA ASN A 309 3.05 -5.44 10.88
C ASN A 309 3.08 -5.03 9.41
N ASP A 310 1.96 -4.52 8.93
CA ASP A 310 1.66 -4.27 7.53
C ASP A 310 0.57 -3.22 7.42
N ILE A 311 0.20 -2.95 6.18
CA ILE A 311 -0.73 -1.90 5.81
C ILE A 311 -2.13 -2.08 6.39
N THR A 312 -2.63 -3.33 6.52
CA THR A 312 -3.93 -3.61 7.14
C THR A 312 -3.93 -3.12 8.59
N GLY A 313 -2.84 -3.34 9.33
CA GLY A 313 -2.72 -2.81 10.68
C GLY A 313 -2.61 -1.28 10.71
N TRP A 314 -1.84 -0.67 9.79
CA TRP A 314 -1.68 0.78 9.74
C TRP A 314 -3.01 1.48 9.42
N ASN A 315 -3.87 0.87 8.59
CA ASN A 315 -5.22 1.37 8.32
C ASN A 315 -6.08 1.47 9.58
N LYS A 316 -5.97 0.49 10.49
CA LYS A 316 -6.69 0.52 11.77
C LYS A 316 -6.23 1.70 12.61
N MET A 317 -4.91 1.93 12.68
CA MET A 317 -4.35 3.07 13.40
C MET A 317 -4.77 4.40 12.75
N GLY A 318 -4.66 4.52 11.43
CA GLY A 318 -5.09 5.68 10.67
C GLY A 318 -6.57 6.00 10.88
N ALA A 319 -7.46 5.02 10.72
CA ALA A 319 -8.89 5.21 10.95
C ALA A 319 -9.21 5.65 12.39
N ALA A 320 -8.61 4.99 13.39
CA ALA A 320 -8.83 5.33 14.79
C ALA A 320 -8.33 6.73 15.15
N LEU A 321 -7.17 7.13 14.61
CA LEU A 321 -6.66 8.50 14.74
C LEU A 321 -7.54 9.50 13.99
N GLY A 322 -8.08 9.13 12.82
CA GLY A 322 -8.99 9.95 12.03
C GLY A 322 -10.24 10.33 12.79
N GLU A 323 -10.82 9.38 13.53
CA GLU A 323 -11.96 9.63 14.42
C GLU A 323 -11.55 10.38 15.69
N THR A 324 -10.41 10.05 16.28
CA THR A 324 -9.88 10.75 17.48
C THR A 324 -9.64 12.24 17.23
N PHE A 325 -9.15 12.56 16.02
CA PHE A 325 -8.85 13.91 15.54
C PHE A 325 -9.79 14.29 14.40
N ASN A 326 -11.08 13.98 14.56
CA ASN A 326 -12.10 14.37 13.60
C ASN A 326 -12.32 15.90 13.68
N SER A 327 -12.19 16.57 12.54
CA SER A 327 -12.45 17.99 12.38
C SER A 327 -13.46 18.17 11.24
N ASN A 328 -14.35 19.15 11.33
CA ASN A 328 -15.32 19.43 10.25
C ASN A 328 -14.64 19.76 8.91
N ALA A 329 -13.34 20.07 8.92
CA ALA A 329 -12.54 20.38 7.75
C ALA A 329 -11.97 19.14 7.07
N CYS A 330 -12.04 17.95 7.69
CA CYS A 330 -11.50 16.72 7.11
C CYS A 330 -12.53 15.58 7.14
N PRO A 331 -12.82 14.93 5.99
CA PRO A 331 -13.73 13.79 5.99
C PRO A 331 -13.19 12.64 6.86
N SER A 332 -14.12 11.92 7.48
CA SER A 332 -13.84 10.69 8.22
C SER A 332 -13.24 9.64 7.27
N LEU A 333 -12.15 9.00 7.71
CA LEU A 333 -11.51 7.88 7.02
C LEU A 333 -12.33 6.61 7.27
N ALA A 334 -13.48 6.49 6.62
CA ALA A 334 -14.22 5.24 6.61
C ALA A 334 -13.35 4.17 5.93
N LEU A 335 -13.09 3.06 6.63
CA LEU A 335 -12.48 1.87 6.05
C LEU A 335 -13.41 1.35 4.95
N LEU A 336 -13.19 1.78 3.71
CA LEU A 336 -13.98 1.31 2.59
C LEU A 336 -13.42 -0.04 2.11
N PRO A 337 -14.27 -1.08 1.96
CA PRO A 337 -13.88 -2.31 1.28
C PRO A 337 -13.52 -2.03 -0.19
N VAL A 338 -12.79 -2.96 -0.80
CA VAL A 338 -12.35 -2.94 -2.22
C VAL A 338 -13.33 -2.22 -3.15
N GLU A 339 -12.92 -1.08 -3.70
CA GLU A 339 -13.74 -0.34 -4.66
C GLU A 339 -13.35 -0.75 -6.10
N LEU A 340 -14.27 -1.44 -6.78
CA LEU A 340 -14.15 -1.76 -8.20
C LEU A 340 -14.48 -0.52 -9.04
N VAL A 341 -13.48 0.05 -9.71
CA VAL A 341 -13.62 1.24 -10.56
C VAL A 341 -14.27 0.89 -11.88
N SER A 342 -13.82 -0.20 -12.51
CA SER A 342 -14.32 -0.60 -13.83
C SER A 342 -14.31 -2.12 -14.02
N PHE A 343 -15.21 -2.63 -14.85
CA PHE A 343 -15.20 -4.00 -15.34
C PHE A 343 -15.81 -4.04 -16.74
N ALA A 344 -15.04 -4.54 -17.72
CA ALA A 344 -15.38 -4.55 -19.13
C ALA A 344 -14.95 -5.86 -19.83
N ALA A 345 -15.55 -6.11 -20.99
CA ALA A 345 -15.21 -7.22 -21.87
C ALA A 345 -15.13 -6.75 -23.32
N ALA A 346 -14.17 -7.29 -24.07
CA ALA A 346 -14.03 -7.06 -25.50
C ALA A 346 -13.66 -8.36 -26.23
N ILE A 347 -14.14 -8.51 -27.47
CA ILE A 347 -13.73 -9.60 -28.36
C ILE A 347 -12.46 -9.17 -29.09
N VAL A 348 -11.36 -9.89 -28.84
CA VAL A 348 -10.04 -9.65 -29.47
C VAL A 348 -9.51 -10.97 -30.01
N ASP A 349 -9.14 -11.03 -31.28
CA ASP A 349 -8.57 -12.21 -31.94
C ASP A 349 -9.36 -13.52 -31.73
N ARG A 350 -10.70 -13.42 -31.72
CA ARG A 350 -11.63 -14.55 -31.46
C ARG A 350 -11.50 -15.13 -30.04
N ARG A 351 -11.17 -14.29 -29.06
CA ARG A 351 -11.22 -14.59 -27.63
C ARG A 351 -11.92 -13.42 -26.94
N VAL A 352 -12.42 -13.66 -25.73
CA VAL A 352 -12.96 -12.60 -24.88
C VAL A 352 -11.86 -12.17 -23.92
N ARG A 353 -11.49 -10.89 -23.97
CA ARG A 353 -10.66 -10.24 -22.96
C ARG A 353 -11.56 -9.58 -21.93
N LEU A 354 -11.44 -9.98 -20.68
CA LEU A 354 -12.01 -9.30 -19.53
C LEU A 354 -10.94 -8.41 -18.92
N ASN A 355 -11.30 -7.18 -18.58
CA ASN A 355 -10.41 -6.25 -17.89
C ASN A 355 -11.15 -5.48 -16.81
N TRP A 356 -10.48 -5.23 -15.70
CA TRP A 356 -11.01 -4.43 -14.60
C TRP A 356 -9.92 -3.64 -13.89
N GLU A 357 -10.38 -2.62 -13.18
CA GLU A 357 -9.57 -1.74 -12.36
C GLU A 357 -10.22 -1.59 -10.98
N THR A 358 -9.40 -1.58 -9.94
CA THR A 358 -9.80 -1.24 -8.57
C THR A 358 -9.19 0.11 -8.17
N SER A 359 -9.75 0.78 -7.17
CA SER A 359 -9.18 1.98 -6.54
C SER A 359 -8.54 1.68 -5.18
N SER A 360 -8.86 0.53 -4.57
CA SER A 360 -8.24 0.00 -3.34
C SER A 360 -8.45 -1.51 -3.27
N GLU A 361 -7.48 -2.25 -2.72
CA GLU A 361 -7.54 -3.70 -2.50
C GLU A 361 -7.24 -4.09 -1.05
N VAL A 362 -7.54 -3.19 -0.11
CA VAL A 362 -7.40 -3.47 1.31
C VAL A 362 -8.28 -4.68 1.68
N ASP A 363 -7.66 -5.64 2.36
CA ASP A 363 -8.27 -6.91 2.79
C ASP A 363 -8.85 -7.77 1.66
N HIS A 364 -8.34 -7.64 0.44
CA HIS A 364 -8.73 -8.46 -0.70
C HIS A 364 -7.87 -9.71 -0.87
N ALA A 365 -8.49 -10.86 -1.17
CA ALA A 365 -7.78 -12.11 -1.45
C ALA A 365 -7.58 -12.31 -2.95
N PHE A 366 -8.67 -12.36 -3.72
CA PHE A 366 -8.64 -12.63 -5.15
C PHE A 366 -9.98 -12.30 -5.84
N PHE A 367 -9.92 -12.15 -7.16
CA PHE A 367 -11.07 -12.06 -8.04
C PHE A 367 -11.39 -13.44 -8.62
N ALA A 368 -12.59 -13.96 -8.38
CA ALA A 368 -13.13 -15.12 -9.07
C ALA A 368 -13.88 -14.65 -10.32
N VAL A 369 -13.43 -15.09 -11.50
CA VAL A 369 -14.08 -14.80 -12.78
C VAL A 369 -15.16 -15.84 -13.00
N GLU A 370 -16.41 -15.39 -13.14
CA GLU A 370 -17.56 -16.27 -13.35
C GLU A 370 -18.21 -16.04 -14.71
N LYS A 371 -18.63 -17.13 -15.35
CA LYS A 371 -19.27 -17.14 -16.68
C LYS A 371 -20.66 -17.79 -16.63
N SER A 372 -21.57 -17.27 -17.45
CA SER A 372 -22.87 -17.87 -17.71
C SER A 372 -23.20 -17.86 -19.21
N THR A 373 -24.02 -18.82 -19.65
CA THR A 373 -24.59 -18.88 -21.01
C THR A 373 -26.11 -18.63 -21.02
N ASP A 374 -26.75 -18.62 -19.85
CA ASP A 374 -28.18 -18.34 -19.70
C ASP A 374 -28.45 -17.02 -18.96
N GLY A 375 -27.41 -16.40 -18.38
CA GLY A 375 -27.51 -15.18 -17.58
C GLY A 375 -28.01 -15.41 -16.15
N PHE A 376 -28.29 -16.66 -15.77
CA PHE A 376 -28.84 -17.03 -14.45
C PHE A 376 -27.89 -17.92 -13.65
N ARG A 377 -27.27 -18.92 -14.29
CA ARG A 377 -26.35 -19.86 -13.67
C ARG A 377 -24.93 -19.48 -14.03
N PHE A 378 -24.18 -19.02 -13.03
CA PHE A 378 -22.77 -18.65 -13.17
C PHE A 378 -21.88 -19.76 -12.62
N PHE A 379 -20.78 -20.01 -13.34
CA PHE A 379 -19.74 -20.96 -12.95
C PHE A 379 -18.40 -20.25 -12.95
N GLU A 380 -17.58 -20.50 -11.94
CA GLU A 380 -16.21 -20.00 -11.88
C GLU A 380 -15.37 -20.63 -12.99
N ILE A 381 -14.66 -19.80 -13.76
CA ILE A 381 -13.78 -20.22 -14.86
C ILE A 381 -12.30 -19.94 -14.57
N GLY A 382 -12.01 -19.14 -13.54
CA GLY A 382 -10.65 -18.90 -13.08
C GLY A 382 -10.61 -17.89 -11.95
N THR A 383 -9.42 -17.76 -11.35
CA THR A 383 -9.14 -16.78 -10.32
C THR A 383 -7.93 -15.93 -10.71
N VAL A 384 -7.96 -14.67 -10.32
CA VAL A 384 -6.83 -13.75 -10.46
C VAL A 384 -6.52 -13.22 -9.07
N ALA A 385 -5.30 -13.51 -8.58
CA ALA A 385 -4.87 -13.03 -7.27
C ALA A 385 -4.83 -11.50 -7.27
N ALA A 386 -5.34 -10.90 -6.19
CA ALA A 386 -5.15 -9.49 -5.93
C ALA A 386 -3.68 -9.21 -5.63
N VAL A 387 -3.22 -7.98 -5.85
CA VAL A 387 -1.89 -7.58 -5.37
C VAL A 387 -2.02 -7.35 -3.87
N ALA A 388 -1.49 -8.28 -3.07
CA ALA A 388 -1.63 -8.24 -1.62
C ALA A 388 -1.21 -6.88 -1.04
N GLY A 389 -2.14 -6.21 -0.37
CA GLY A 389 -1.90 -4.91 0.29
C GLY A 389 -1.83 -3.70 -0.66
N ASN A 390 -2.36 -3.81 -1.88
CA ASN A 390 -2.38 -2.70 -2.83
C ASN A 390 -3.50 -1.71 -2.52
N GLN A 391 -3.14 -0.54 -1.99
CA GLN A 391 -4.10 0.49 -1.60
C GLN A 391 -4.48 1.46 -2.73
N PHE A 392 -3.78 1.38 -3.85
CA PHE A 392 -4.02 2.24 -5.01
C PHE A 392 -4.79 1.52 -6.12
N GLY A 393 -5.24 0.29 -5.84
CA GLY A 393 -5.88 -0.56 -6.81
C GLY A 393 -4.94 -1.06 -7.92
N GLY A 394 -5.43 -2.01 -8.72
CA GLY A 394 -4.66 -2.68 -9.76
C GLY A 394 -5.44 -2.79 -11.05
N SER A 395 -4.72 -2.95 -12.16
CA SER A 395 -5.30 -3.31 -13.45
C SER A 395 -5.10 -4.79 -13.71
N TYR A 396 -6.19 -5.47 -14.04
CA TYR A 396 -6.19 -6.92 -14.25
C TYR A 396 -6.77 -7.30 -15.59
N GLU A 397 -6.39 -8.48 -16.04
CA GLU A 397 -7.00 -9.11 -17.20
C GLU A 397 -7.19 -10.61 -17.04
N TYR A 398 -8.21 -11.11 -17.73
CA TYR A 398 -8.47 -12.52 -17.88
C TYR A 398 -8.95 -12.81 -19.31
N TRP A 399 -8.54 -13.95 -19.87
CA TRP A 399 -8.87 -14.34 -21.25
C TRP A 399 -9.71 -15.61 -21.28
N ASP A 400 -10.86 -15.57 -21.96
CA ASP A 400 -11.77 -16.71 -22.15
C ASP A 400 -12.00 -17.02 -23.64
N GLU A 401 -12.31 -18.28 -23.94
CA GLU A 401 -12.62 -18.79 -25.28
C GLU A 401 -14.01 -19.45 -25.28
N PRO A 402 -15.10 -18.66 -25.22
CA PRO A 402 -16.44 -19.22 -25.13
C PRO A 402 -16.89 -19.87 -26.45
N SER A 403 -17.91 -20.73 -26.35
CA SER A 403 -18.64 -21.18 -27.53
C SER A 403 -19.44 -20.04 -28.15
N ALA A 404 -19.78 -20.17 -29.44
CA ALA A 404 -20.54 -19.14 -30.13
C ALA A 404 -21.93 -18.92 -29.51
N GLY A 405 -22.35 -17.66 -29.43
CA GLY A 405 -23.63 -17.23 -28.88
C GLY A 405 -23.48 -16.23 -27.73
N GLN A 406 -24.60 -15.98 -27.05
CA GLN A 406 -24.65 -15.06 -25.92
C GLN A 406 -23.87 -15.62 -24.72
N VAL A 407 -22.99 -14.79 -24.17
CA VAL A 407 -22.22 -15.10 -22.97
C VAL A 407 -22.22 -13.93 -22.00
N TYR A 408 -22.22 -14.24 -20.71
CA TYR A 408 -22.26 -13.30 -19.60
C TYR A 408 -21.07 -13.53 -18.66
N TYR A 409 -20.52 -12.45 -18.11
CA TYR A 409 -19.43 -12.49 -17.14
C TYR A 409 -19.72 -11.58 -15.95
N ARG A 410 -19.21 -11.97 -14.79
CA ARG A 410 -19.14 -11.15 -13.57
C ARG A 410 -17.88 -11.50 -12.79
N LEU A 411 -17.48 -10.61 -11.89
CA LEU A 411 -16.45 -10.88 -10.89
C LEU A 411 -17.13 -11.18 -9.57
N ARG A 412 -16.64 -12.21 -8.88
CA ARG A 412 -16.86 -12.44 -7.45
C ARG A 412 -15.60 -11.97 -6.73
N GLN A 413 -15.68 -10.84 -6.05
CA GLN A 413 -14.60 -10.21 -5.32
C GLN A 413 -14.53 -10.86 -3.94
N VAL A 414 -13.48 -11.64 -3.64
CA VAL A 414 -13.35 -12.39 -2.38
C VAL A 414 -12.35 -11.71 -1.46
N ALA A 415 -12.78 -11.37 -0.24
CA ALA A 415 -11.93 -10.79 0.81
C ALA A 415 -11.10 -11.86 1.54
N LEU A 416 -10.10 -11.43 2.32
CA LEU A 416 -9.23 -12.33 3.11
C LEU A 416 -9.99 -13.12 4.18
N ASP A 417 -11.12 -12.60 4.65
CA ASP A 417 -12.01 -13.27 5.62
C ASP A 417 -13.01 -14.26 4.97
N GLY A 418 -13.01 -14.33 3.63
CA GLY A 418 -13.90 -15.20 2.84
C GLY A 418 -15.26 -14.58 2.50
N SER A 419 -15.55 -13.35 2.95
CA SER A 419 -16.70 -12.59 2.46
C SER A 419 -16.53 -12.23 0.97
N PHE A 420 -17.63 -11.98 0.27
CA PHE A 420 -17.57 -11.63 -1.14
C PHE A 420 -18.68 -10.71 -1.61
N GLU A 421 -18.37 -9.95 -2.67
CA GLU A 421 -19.33 -9.14 -3.42
C GLU A 421 -19.24 -9.42 -4.92
N TYR A 422 -20.32 -9.16 -5.65
CA TYR A 422 -20.35 -9.31 -7.10
C TYR A 422 -20.24 -7.97 -7.82
N SER A 423 -19.48 -7.95 -8.92
CA SER A 423 -19.53 -6.83 -9.85
C SER A 423 -20.84 -6.81 -10.67
N LYS A 424 -21.01 -5.76 -11.48
CA LYS A 424 -22.02 -5.77 -12.55
C LYS A 424 -21.80 -6.95 -13.49
N THR A 425 -22.89 -7.51 -14.01
CA THR A 425 -22.82 -8.51 -15.07
C THR A 425 -22.66 -7.81 -16.42
N ILE A 426 -21.67 -8.26 -17.20
CA ILE A 426 -21.47 -7.83 -18.59
C ILE A 426 -21.85 -8.96 -19.55
N SER A 427 -22.42 -8.60 -20.69
CA SER A 427 -22.90 -9.56 -21.69
C SER A 427 -22.35 -9.22 -23.07
N LEU A 428 -22.00 -10.24 -23.84
CA LEU A 428 -21.55 -10.07 -25.23
C LEU A 428 -22.04 -11.24 -26.09
N ASP A 429 -22.30 -10.95 -27.36
CA ASP A 429 -22.62 -11.96 -28.36
C ASP A 429 -21.33 -12.40 -29.06
N PHE A 430 -20.84 -13.58 -28.71
CA PHE A 430 -19.58 -14.10 -29.24
C PHE A 430 -19.83 -14.85 -30.55
N GLN A 431 -19.51 -14.24 -31.68
CA GLN A 431 -19.69 -14.83 -33.00
C GLN A 431 -18.36 -15.38 -33.54
N THR A 432 -18.36 -16.63 -34.02
CA THR A 432 -17.22 -17.18 -34.77
C THR A 432 -17.50 -17.09 -36.28
N PRO A 433 -16.55 -16.67 -37.13
CA PRO A 433 -16.75 -16.60 -38.57
C PRO A 433 -17.26 -17.93 -39.15
N LEU A 434 -18.12 -17.87 -40.16
CA LEU A 434 -18.68 -19.04 -40.84
C LEU A 434 -17.56 -19.89 -41.45
N ALA A 435 -17.32 -21.07 -40.90
CA ALA A 435 -16.47 -22.06 -41.55
C ALA A 435 -17.27 -22.63 -42.74
N THR A 436 -16.87 -22.29 -43.95
CA THR A 436 -17.42 -22.90 -45.16
C THR A 436 -16.54 -24.06 -45.58
N ALA A 437 -17.14 -25.24 -45.76
CA ALA A 437 -16.47 -26.40 -46.31
C ALA A 437 -16.72 -26.50 -47.81
N ILE A 438 -15.65 -26.69 -48.58
CA ILE A 438 -15.72 -27.06 -50.00
C ILE A 438 -15.39 -28.54 -50.11
N ILE A 439 -16.24 -29.30 -50.80
CA ILE A 439 -16.06 -30.75 -50.97
C ILE A 439 -16.08 -31.10 -52.45
N TYR A 440 -15.09 -31.86 -52.91
CA TYR A 440 -15.01 -32.34 -54.30
C TYR A 440 -14.27 -33.68 -54.40
N PHE A 441 -14.48 -34.39 -55.51
CA PHE A 441 -13.76 -35.63 -55.80
C PHE A 441 -12.31 -35.35 -56.22
N LYS A 442 -11.36 -36.04 -55.59
CA LYS A 442 -9.94 -36.01 -55.95
C LYS A 442 -9.47 -37.46 -56.09
N ASN A 443 -9.32 -37.92 -57.33
CA ASN A 443 -9.02 -39.33 -57.66
C ASN A 443 -10.08 -40.31 -57.09
N LYS A 444 -9.66 -41.26 -56.24
CA LYS A 444 -10.53 -42.25 -55.58
C LYS A 444 -11.04 -41.79 -54.20
N GLN A 445 -10.75 -40.56 -53.79
CA GLN A 445 -11.10 -39.99 -52.49
C GLN A 445 -11.94 -38.72 -52.63
N LEU A 446 -12.52 -38.26 -51.52
CA LEU A 446 -13.11 -36.94 -51.39
C LEU A 446 -12.15 -35.98 -50.68
N ALA A 447 -11.91 -34.83 -51.29
CA ALA A 447 -11.23 -33.72 -50.65
C ALA A 447 -12.24 -32.83 -49.93
N VAL A 448 -12.08 -32.64 -48.62
CA VAL A 448 -12.85 -31.71 -47.79
C VAL A 448 -11.92 -30.60 -47.34
N VAL A 449 -12.12 -29.39 -47.88
CA VAL A 449 -11.34 -28.21 -47.53
C VAL A 449 -12.14 -27.35 -46.58
N LEU A 450 -11.66 -27.23 -45.34
CA LEU A 450 -12.25 -26.35 -44.35
C LEU A 450 -11.55 -24.99 -44.36
N ALA A 451 -12.32 -23.93 -44.64
CA ALA A 451 -11.89 -22.56 -44.41
C ALA A 451 -12.02 -22.23 -42.91
N GLY A 452 -10.91 -21.87 -42.27
CA GLY A 452 -10.84 -21.55 -40.84
C GLY A 452 -10.32 -22.69 -39.96
N GLU A 453 -10.43 -22.51 -38.64
CA GLU A 453 -9.81 -23.38 -37.62
C GLU A 453 -10.75 -24.46 -37.04
N ASP A 454 -11.98 -24.55 -37.56
CA ASP A 454 -12.98 -25.47 -37.02
C ASP A 454 -12.60 -26.94 -37.31
N ARG A 455 -13.10 -27.84 -36.46
CA ARG A 455 -12.87 -29.29 -36.55
C ARG A 455 -14.21 -29.99 -36.49
N GLY A 456 -14.34 -31.12 -37.16
CA GLY A 456 -15.63 -31.80 -37.21
C GLY A 456 -15.54 -33.24 -37.67
N GLN A 457 -16.71 -33.79 -37.96
CA GLN A 457 -16.86 -35.08 -38.59
C GLN A 457 -17.71 -34.94 -39.84
N VAL A 458 -17.19 -35.42 -40.97
CA VAL A 458 -17.93 -35.51 -42.22
C VAL A 458 -18.52 -36.90 -42.38
N PHE A 459 -19.73 -36.96 -42.90
CA PHE A 459 -20.48 -38.14 -43.28
C PHE A 459 -20.85 -38.05 -44.75
N ILE A 460 -20.69 -39.14 -45.48
CA ILE A 460 -21.06 -39.26 -46.89
C ILE A 460 -22.16 -40.31 -47.01
N PHE A 461 -23.21 -40.01 -47.77
CA PHE A 461 -24.40 -40.85 -47.91
C PHE A 461 -24.71 -41.15 -49.38
N ASP A 462 -25.29 -42.32 -49.63
CA ASP A 462 -25.96 -42.62 -50.90
C ASP A 462 -27.34 -41.94 -51.00
N HIS A 463 -28.04 -42.15 -52.12
CA HIS A 463 -29.37 -41.60 -52.36
C HIS A 463 -30.48 -42.22 -51.49
N LEU A 464 -30.21 -43.33 -50.81
CA LEU A 464 -31.11 -43.98 -49.86
C LEU A 464 -30.82 -43.54 -48.41
N GLY A 465 -29.82 -42.69 -48.19
CA GLY A 465 -29.41 -42.20 -46.88
C GLY A 465 -28.48 -43.15 -46.11
N GLN A 466 -27.95 -44.19 -46.74
CA GLN A 466 -26.97 -45.08 -46.12
C GLN A 466 -25.61 -44.40 -46.04
N VAL A 467 -24.95 -44.48 -44.87
CA VAL A 467 -23.61 -43.90 -44.64
C VAL A 467 -22.56 -44.73 -45.37
N LEU A 468 -21.94 -44.15 -46.40
CA LEU A 468 -20.87 -44.77 -47.18
C LEU A 468 -19.49 -44.52 -46.57
N ALA A 469 -19.28 -43.37 -45.94
CA ALA A 469 -18.03 -43.02 -45.29
C ALA A 469 -18.26 -42.02 -44.15
N LYS A 470 -17.35 -42.04 -43.17
CA LYS A 470 -17.27 -41.03 -42.11
C LYS A 470 -15.81 -40.76 -41.76
N SER A 471 -15.44 -39.50 -41.57
CA SER A 471 -14.07 -39.15 -41.17
C SER A 471 -14.03 -37.91 -40.30
N LYS A 472 -13.03 -37.84 -39.42
CA LYS A 472 -12.72 -36.61 -38.68
C LYS A 472 -11.97 -35.67 -39.61
N ILE A 473 -12.33 -34.39 -39.57
CA ILE A 473 -11.73 -33.35 -40.39
C ILE A 473 -11.28 -32.18 -39.53
N GLY A 474 -10.20 -31.51 -39.94
CA GLY A 474 -9.67 -30.31 -39.29
C GLY A 474 -9.36 -29.19 -40.29
N PRO A 475 -8.65 -28.15 -39.86
CA PRO A 475 -8.32 -26.99 -40.71
C PRO A 475 -7.58 -27.42 -41.98
N GLY A 476 -7.90 -26.78 -43.11
CA GLY A 476 -7.26 -27.07 -44.39
C GLY A 476 -7.84 -28.27 -45.15
N GLN A 477 -7.02 -28.90 -46.00
CA GLN A 477 -7.45 -30.00 -46.87
C GLN A 477 -7.38 -31.35 -46.14
N ASN A 478 -8.51 -32.05 -46.07
CA ASN A 478 -8.63 -33.40 -45.54
C ASN A 478 -9.00 -34.35 -46.67
N LEU A 479 -8.36 -35.51 -46.75
CA LEU A 479 -8.70 -36.56 -47.70
C LEU A 479 -9.54 -37.62 -46.98
N VAL A 480 -10.69 -37.94 -47.55
CA VAL A 480 -11.66 -38.90 -47.01
C VAL A 480 -11.75 -40.07 -47.96
N ASP A 481 -11.38 -41.25 -47.45
CA ASP A 481 -11.56 -42.51 -48.16
C ASP A 481 -13.05 -42.83 -48.29
N VAL A 482 -13.45 -43.18 -49.52
CA VAL A 482 -14.80 -43.61 -49.86
C VAL A 482 -14.72 -44.94 -50.60
N PRO A 483 -15.74 -45.81 -50.47
CA PRO A 483 -15.82 -47.01 -51.30
C PRO A 483 -15.90 -46.63 -52.79
N PRO A 484 -15.60 -47.55 -53.73
CA PRO A 484 -15.81 -47.30 -55.15
C PRO A 484 -17.25 -46.84 -55.42
N LEU A 485 -17.39 -45.62 -55.93
CA LEU A 485 -18.68 -44.99 -56.20
C LEU A 485 -19.04 -45.12 -57.68
N LEU A 486 -20.28 -45.52 -57.96
CA LEU A 486 -20.85 -45.46 -59.30
C LEU A 486 -21.20 -44.01 -59.67
N PRO A 487 -21.32 -43.67 -60.96
CA PRO A 487 -21.82 -42.37 -61.38
C PRO A 487 -23.22 -42.10 -60.79
N GLY A 488 -23.40 -40.94 -60.17
CA GLY A 488 -24.63 -40.62 -59.44
C GLY A 488 -24.54 -39.46 -58.47
N ILE A 489 -25.64 -39.19 -57.76
CA ILE A 489 -25.73 -38.16 -56.73
C ILE A 489 -25.49 -38.79 -55.35
N TYR A 490 -24.63 -38.13 -54.59
CA TYR A 490 -24.30 -38.44 -53.20
C TYR A 490 -24.59 -37.23 -52.32
N PHE A 491 -24.69 -37.45 -51.02
CA PHE A 491 -24.94 -36.38 -50.05
C PHE A 491 -23.84 -36.34 -49.01
N TYR A 492 -23.59 -35.17 -48.44
CA TYR A 492 -22.69 -35.04 -47.31
C TYR A 492 -23.35 -34.27 -46.16
N LYS A 493 -22.89 -34.57 -44.95
CA LYS A 493 -23.16 -33.79 -43.74
C LYS A 493 -21.88 -33.64 -42.95
N ILE A 494 -21.55 -32.42 -42.54
CA ILE A 494 -20.48 -32.10 -41.62
C ILE A 494 -21.11 -31.62 -40.32
N ASN A 495 -20.71 -32.23 -39.22
CA ASN A 495 -21.00 -31.72 -37.88
C ASN A 495 -19.71 -31.13 -37.31
N PHE A 496 -19.71 -29.83 -37.05
CA PHE A 496 -18.57 -29.11 -36.49
C PHE A 496 -18.59 -29.19 -34.95
N ARG A 497 -17.41 -29.11 -34.33
CA ARG A 497 -17.28 -29.03 -32.85
C ARG A 497 -17.88 -27.75 -32.29
N SER A 498 -17.94 -26.69 -33.10
CA SER A 498 -18.66 -25.45 -32.78
C SER A 498 -20.19 -25.62 -32.62
N GLY A 499 -20.73 -26.84 -32.81
CA GLY A 499 -22.18 -27.11 -32.77
C GLY A 499 -22.91 -26.84 -34.09
N ARG A 500 -22.21 -26.28 -35.08
CA ARG A 500 -22.77 -26.01 -36.42
C ARG A 500 -22.84 -27.28 -37.26
N SER A 501 -23.68 -27.26 -38.30
CA SER A 501 -23.68 -28.30 -39.33
C SER A 501 -23.79 -27.74 -40.74
N GLN A 502 -23.15 -28.40 -41.70
CA GLN A 502 -23.26 -28.09 -43.13
C GLN A 502 -23.65 -29.37 -43.88
N SER A 503 -24.56 -29.28 -44.84
CA SER A 503 -24.90 -30.42 -45.70
C SER A 503 -25.04 -29.98 -47.15
N GLY A 504 -24.91 -30.93 -48.07
CA GLY A 504 -24.99 -30.64 -49.50
C GLY A 504 -24.98 -31.89 -50.37
N LYS A 505 -24.99 -31.68 -51.68
CA LYS A 505 -24.98 -32.73 -52.70
C LYS A 505 -23.63 -32.76 -53.42
N LEU A 506 -23.21 -33.96 -53.82
CA LEU A 506 -22.03 -34.22 -54.62
C LEU A 506 -22.46 -35.02 -55.85
N TRP A 507 -21.96 -34.66 -57.03
CA TRP A 507 -22.17 -35.46 -58.24
C TRP A 507 -20.87 -36.17 -58.60
N LYS A 508 -20.95 -37.49 -58.79
CA LYS A 508 -19.87 -38.31 -59.33
C LYS A 508 -20.21 -38.63 -60.78
N GLY A 509 -19.37 -38.13 -61.70
CA GLY A 509 -19.42 -38.47 -63.13
C GLY A 509 -18.72 -39.77 -63.46
#